data_AF-A0A962QS16-F1
#
_entry.id   AF-A0A962QS16-F1
#
_cell.length_a   1.000
_cell.length_b   1.000
_cell.length_c   1.000
_cell.angle_alpha   90.00
_cell.angle_beta   90.00
_cell.angle_gamma   90.00
#
_symmetry.space_group_name_H-M   'P 1'
#
loop_
_entity.id
_entity.type
_entity.pdbx_description
1 polymer ?
#
loop_
_entity_poly.entity_id
_entity_poly.type
_entity_poly.pdbx_seq_one_letter_code
_entity_poly.pdbx_strand_id
1 'polypeptide(L)'
;MVEVPLDTLMLLVAVAGLAGMIDAIAGGGGLLALPAILWAGLPPVQALATNKLQGSFGTFTASYNFIRRGEIDLRRLRTPILMTFIGSASGTLAVQRLGSDLLNQIVPALLIAFALYFLFSPRIGDQDAHHRISHGLFGLLIGFSLGFYDGFFGPGTGSFFAAAFVLLLGYNLRRATAGTKVLNFTSNIASLIFFALA
;
A
#
# COMPACT_ATOMS: atom_id res chain seq x y z
N MET A 1 11.56 -26.60 0.14
CA MET A 1 10.28 -25.84 0.22
C MET A 1 9.92 -25.78 1.69
N VAL A 2 9.52 -24.64 2.22
CA VAL A 2 9.03 -24.57 3.62
C VAL A 2 7.76 -25.41 3.68
N GLU A 3 7.81 -26.53 4.41
CA GLU A 3 6.61 -27.32 4.69
C GLU A 3 5.82 -26.56 5.75
N VAL A 4 4.80 -25.81 5.31
CA VAL A 4 3.91 -25.09 6.21
C VAL A 4 2.82 -26.05 6.69
N PRO A 5 2.69 -26.28 8.00
CA PRO A 5 1.62 -27.12 8.56
C PRO A 5 0.22 -26.66 8.10
N LEU A 6 -0.72 -27.60 7.97
CA LEU A 6 -2.07 -27.32 7.44
C LEU A 6 -2.84 -26.30 8.31
N ASP A 7 -2.67 -26.36 9.62
CA ASP A 7 -3.20 -25.42 10.60
C ASP A 7 -2.64 -24.00 10.39
N THR A 8 -1.32 -23.88 10.18
CA THR A 8 -0.69 -22.60 9.84
C THR A 8 -1.20 -22.07 8.49
N LEU A 9 -1.37 -22.94 7.49
CA LEU A 9 -1.91 -22.54 6.19
C LEU A 9 -3.35 -22.02 6.31
N MET A 10 -4.21 -22.70 7.06
CA MET A 10 -5.58 -22.25 7.32
C MET A 10 -5.62 -20.89 8.03
N LEU A 11 -4.74 -20.69 9.02
CA LEU A 11 -4.58 -19.41 9.70
C LEU A 11 -4.15 -18.31 8.73
N LEU A 12 -3.14 -18.56 7.89
CA LEU A 12 -2.66 -17.60 6.90
C LEU A 12 -3.76 -17.22 5.90
N VAL A 13 -4.57 -18.17 5.45
CA VAL A 13 -5.72 -17.90 4.57
C VAL A 13 -6.75 -16.99 5.27
N ALA A 14 -7.07 -17.28 6.54
CA ALA A 14 -8.00 -16.46 7.31
C ALA A 14 -7.45 -15.02 7.50
N VAL A 15 -6.18 -14.89 7.88
CA VAL A 15 -5.52 -13.59 8.04
C VAL A 15 -5.43 -12.85 6.71
N ALA A 16 -5.12 -13.53 5.61
CA ALA A 16 -5.08 -12.92 4.27
C ALA A 16 -6.47 -12.41 3.85
N GLY A 17 -7.54 -13.14 4.16
CA GLY A 17 -8.91 -12.69 3.93
C GLY A 17 -9.24 -11.40 4.70
N LEU A 18 -8.95 -11.38 6.00
CA LEU A 18 -9.16 -10.20 6.86
C LEU A 18 -8.30 -9.00 6.43
N ALA A 19 -7.02 -9.25 6.18
CA ALA A 19 -6.08 -8.25 5.69
C ALA A 19 -6.55 -7.68 4.34
N GLY A 20 -7.04 -8.52 3.42
CA GLY A 20 -7.59 -8.07 2.14
C GLY A 20 -8.82 -7.18 2.31
N MET A 21 -9.72 -7.52 3.24
CA MET A 21 -10.88 -6.70 3.59
C MET A 21 -10.47 -5.34 4.16
N ILE A 22 -9.53 -5.33 5.12
CA ILE A 22 -9.01 -4.08 5.70
C ILE A 22 -8.28 -3.25 4.65
N ASP A 23 -7.53 -3.89 3.76
CA ASP A 23 -6.85 -3.19 2.68
C ASP A 23 -7.84 -2.56 1.70
N ALA A 24 -8.94 -3.25 1.38
CA ALA A 24 -10.01 -2.71 0.56
C ALA A 24 -10.69 -1.50 1.22
N ILE A 25 -10.86 -1.50 2.56
CA ILE A 25 -11.48 -0.40 3.31
C ILE A 25 -10.48 0.74 3.55
N ALA A 26 -9.45 0.51 4.37
CA ALA A 26 -8.55 1.52 4.93
C ALA A 26 -7.13 1.51 4.33
N GLY A 27 -6.76 0.47 3.58
CA GLY A 27 -5.44 0.38 2.93
C GLY A 27 -4.27 0.10 3.88
N GLY A 28 -4.55 -0.61 4.97
CA GLY A 28 -3.59 -1.01 6.01
C GLY A 28 -3.46 -2.52 6.17
N GLY A 29 -3.99 -3.33 5.25
CA GLY A 29 -4.03 -4.79 5.39
C GLY A 29 -2.65 -5.43 5.53
N GLY A 30 -1.63 -4.83 4.93
CA GLY A 30 -0.24 -5.27 5.08
C GLY A 30 0.30 -5.25 6.51
N LEU A 31 -0.26 -4.39 7.39
CA LEU A 31 0.09 -4.39 8.81
C LEU A 31 -0.35 -5.66 9.53
N LEU A 32 -1.34 -6.40 8.99
CA LEU A 32 -1.75 -7.71 9.49
C LEU A 32 -1.10 -8.86 8.73
N ALA A 33 -1.03 -8.77 7.40
CA ALA A 33 -0.53 -9.84 6.56
C ALA A 33 0.97 -10.10 6.78
N LEU A 34 1.80 -9.05 6.86
CA LEU A 34 3.25 -9.21 6.97
C LEU A 34 3.67 -9.88 8.28
N PRO A 35 3.20 -9.48 9.48
CA PRO A 35 3.53 -10.20 10.70
C PRO A 35 3.15 -11.68 10.65
N ALA A 36 1.99 -12.02 10.08
CA ALA A 36 1.55 -13.41 9.99
C ALA A 36 2.42 -14.24 9.03
N ILE A 37 2.78 -13.69 7.87
CA ILE A 37 3.63 -14.37 6.89
C ILE A 37 5.06 -14.53 7.43
N LEU A 38 5.61 -13.50 8.08
CA LEU A 38 6.92 -13.55 8.73
C LEU A 38 6.93 -14.57 9.87
N TRP A 39 5.85 -14.63 10.67
CA TRP A 39 5.70 -15.62 11.75
C TRP A 39 5.65 -17.05 11.22
N ALA A 40 5.08 -17.26 10.03
CA ALA A 40 5.10 -18.54 9.34
C ALA A 40 6.49 -18.93 8.78
N GLY A 41 7.53 -18.11 9.01
CA GLY A 41 8.91 -18.41 8.66
C GLY A 41 9.32 -18.02 7.24
N LEU A 42 8.48 -17.26 6.52
CA LEU A 42 8.85 -16.80 5.18
C LEU A 42 9.87 -15.66 5.26
N PRO A 43 10.88 -15.64 4.37
CA PRO A 43 11.82 -14.53 4.27
C PRO A 43 11.11 -13.18 4.00
N PRO A 44 11.64 -12.04 4.48
CA PRO A 44 11.00 -10.73 4.34
C PRO A 44 10.69 -10.33 2.90
N VAL A 45 11.58 -10.63 1.95
CA VAL A 45 11.36 -10.32 0.53
C VAL A 45 10.15 -11.10 -0.01
N GLN A 46 10.02 -12.37 0.35
CA GLN A 46 8.87 -13.19 -0.05
C GLN A 46 7.60 -12.69 0.62
N ALA A 47 7.66 -12.33 1.91
CA ALA A 47 6.52 -11.76 2.63
C ALA A 47 6.01 -10.47 1.99
N LEU A 48 6.92 -9.55 1.64
CA LEU A 48 6.62 -8.31 0.92
C LEU A 48 5.99 -8.60 -0.46
N ALA A 49 6.60 -9.50 -1.24
CA ALA A 49 6.06 -9.88 -2.55
C ALA A 49 4.65 -10.50 -2.46
N THR A 50 4.42 -11.39 -1.50
CA THR A 50 3.09 -11.97 -1.22
C THR A 50 2.09 -10.90 -0.82
N ASN A 51 2.50 -9.92 -0.02
CA ASN A 51 1.63 -8.80 0.34
C ASN A 51 1.25 -7.95 -0.88
N LYS A 52 2.19 -7.69 -1.80
CA LYS A 52 1.90 -6.95 -3.05
C LYS A 52 0.97 -7.70 -3.98
N LEU A 53 1.09 -9.03 -4.06
CA LEU A 53 0.15 -9.86 -4.80
C LEU A 53 -1.26 -9.75 -4.21
N GLN A 54 -1.40 -9.92 -2.89
CA GLN A 54 -2.69 -9.82 -2.19
C GLN A 54 -3.31 -8.43 -2.37
N GLY A 55 -2.52 -7.37 -2.14
CA GLY A 55 -2.95 -5.98 -2.27
C GLY A 55 -3.40 -5.64 -3.69
N SER A 56 -2.75 -6.21 -4.71
CA SER A 56 -3.11 -5.99 -6.12
C SER A 56 -4.57 -6.37 -6.40
N PHE A 57 -5.03 -7.55 -5.94
CA PHE A 57 -6.42 -7.97 -6.16
C PHE A 57 -7.41 -7.12 -5.38
N GLY A 58 -7.14 -6.84 -4.09
CA GLY A 58 -8.04 -6.03 -3.26
C GLY A 58 -8.21 -4.60 -3.77
N THR A 59 -7.10 -3.97 -4.15
CA THR A 59 -7.08 -2.59 -4.65
C THR A 59 -7.56 -2.50 -6.11
N PHE A 60 -7.39 -3.55 -6.92
CA PHE A 60 -7.99 -3.64 -8.25
C PHE A 60 -9.52 -3.58 -8.17
N THR A 61 -10.14 -4.47 -7.39
CA THR A 61 -11.60 -4.53 -7.25
C THR A 61 -12.16 -3.22 -6.70
N ALA A 62 -11.51 -2.63 -5.70
CA ALA A 62 -11.90 -1.34 -5.16
C ALA A 62 -11.79 -0.22 -6.20
N SER A 63 -10.65 -0.13 -6.91
CA SER A 63 -10.42 0.86 -7.97
C SER A 63 -11.44 0.75 -9.09
N TYR A 64 -11.70 -0.46 -9.57
CA TYR A 64 -12.68 -0.73 -10.61
C TYR A 64 -14.07 -0.22 -10.21
N ASN A 65 -14.51 -0.51 -8.99
CA ASN A 65 -15.80 -0.04 -8.48
C ASN A 65 -15.88 1.49 -8.39
N PHE A 66 -14.83 2.15 -7.90
CA PHE A 66 -14.79 3.62 -7.83
C PHE A 66 -14.78 4.29 -9.20
N ILE A 67 -14.03 3.74 -10.15
CA ILE A 67 -13.98 4.22 -11.54
C ILE A 67 -15.36 4.05 -12.19
N ARG A 68 -15.98 2.87 -12.05
CA ARG A 68 -17.29 2.58 -12.64
C ARG A 68 -18.40 3.50 -12.10
N ARG A 69 -18.29 3.93 -10.85
CA ARG A 69 -19.25 4.85 -10.21
C ARG A 69 -18.99 6.33 -10.52
N GLY A 70 -17.95 6.65 -11.31
CA GLY A 70 -17.61 8.03 -11.65
C GLY A 70 -17.07 8.84 -10.48
N GLU A 71 -16.62 8.18 -9.40
CA GLU A 71 -16.12 8.85 -8.20
C GLU A 71 -14.72 9.43 -8.38
N ILE A 72 -14.09 9.14 -9.53
CA ILE A 72 -12.74 9.56 -9.84
C ILE A 72 -12.53 9.88 -11.32
N ASP A 73 -11.79 10.95 -11.58
CA ASP A 73 -11.38 11.36 -12.92
C ASP A 73 -9.93 10.91 -13.17
N LEU A 74 -9.77 9.79 -13.90
CA LEU A 74 -8.47 9.22 -14.22
C LEU A 74 -7.57 10.18 -15.03
N ARG A 75 -8.15 11.14 -15.77
CA ARG A 75 -7.34 12.10 -16.52
C ARG A 75 -6.54 13.01 -15.59
N ARG A 76 -7.13 13.40 -14.46
CA ARG A 76 -6.45 14.20 -13.42
C ARG A 76 -5.40 13.42 -12.64
N LEU A 77 -5.52 12.09 -12.61
CA LEU A 77 -4.56 11.22 -11.92
C LEU A 77 -3.45 10.67 -12.80
N ARG A 78 -3.37 11.02 -14.08
CA ARG A 78 -2.32 10.52 -14.99
C ARG A 78 -0.90 10.73 -14.43
N THR A 79 -0.59 11.95 -13.98
CA THR A 79 0.72 12.25 -13.39
C THR A 79 0.94 11.54 -12.06
N PRO A 80 -0.01 11.57 -11.09
CA PRO A 80 0.10 10.74 -9.88
C PRO A 80 0.29 9.25 -10.14
N ILE A 81 -0.45 8.64 -11.08
CA ILE A 81 -0.32 7.23 -11.45
C ILE A 81 1.09 6.95 -11.97
N LEU A 82 1.57 7.74 -12.93
CA LEU A 82 2.90 7.56 -13.52
C LEU A 82 4.01 7.67 -12.47
N MET A 83 3.94 8.71 -11.63
CA MET A 83 4.96 8.93 -10.58
C MET A 83 4.88 7.86 -9.49
N THR A 84 3.69 7.38 -9.13
CA THR A 84 3.50 6.27 -8.19
C THR A 84 4.08 4.98 -8.72
N PHE A 85 3.90 4.70 -10.02
CA PHE A 85 4.51 3.54 -10.67
C PHE A 85 6.04 3.61 -10.62
N ILE A 86 6.63 4.75 -11.03
CA ILE A 86 8.09 4.93 -11.03
C ILE A 86 8.65 4.87 -9.60
N GLY A 87 7.99 5.53 -8.65
CA GLY A 87 8.35 5.48 -7.25
C GLY A 87 8.35 4.05 -6.74
N SER A 88 7.24 3.32 -6.92
CA SER A 88 7.10 1.94 -6.46
C SER A 88 8.11 0.99 -7.10
N ALA A 89 8.34 1.08 -8.41
CA ALA A 89 9.39 0.32 -9.08
C ALA A 89 10.77 0.60 -8.45
N SER A 90 11.08 1.87 -8.20
CA SER A 90 12.35 2.28 -7.57
C SER A 90 12.49 1.77 -6.14
N GLY A 91 11.43 1.85 -5.34
CA GLY A 91 11.40 1.34 -3.96
C GLY A 91 11.53 -0.19 -3.90
N THR A 92 10.87 -0.88 -4.82
CA THR A 92 10.94 -2.33 -4.96
C THR A 92 12.35 -2.77 -5.37
N LEU A 93 13.00 -2.08 -6.31
CA LEU A 93 14.40 -2.33 -6.65
C LEU A 93 15.34 -2.04 -5.48
N ALA A 94 15.04 -1.02 -4.67
CA ALA A 94 15.84 -0.68 -3.50
C ALA A 94 15.75 -1.76 -2.41
N VAL A 95 14.55 -2.25 -2.08
CA VAL A 95 14.38 -3.27 -1.03
C VAL A 95 15.01 -4.61 -1.44
N GLN A 96 14.99 -4.96 -2.73
CA GLN A 96 15.61 -6.17 -3.26
C GLN A 96 17.15 -6.15 -3.19
N ARG A 97 17.77 -4.97 -3.12
CA ARG A 97 19.22 -4.82 -2.94
C ARG A 97 19.64 -4.92 -1.47
N LEU A 98 18.70 -4.90 -0.53
CA LEU A 98 19.01 -5.08 0.89
C LEU A 98 19.15 -6.56 1.21
N GLY A 99 20.18 -6.92 1.99
CA GLY A 99 20.37 -8.28 2.45
C GLY A 99 19.24 -8.73 3.37
N SER A 100 18.86 -10.02 3.29
CA SER A 100 17.81 -10.63 4.12
C SER A 100 18.01 -10.40 5.61
N ASP A 101 19.26 -10.39 6.10
CA ASP A 101 19.58 -10.15 7.51
C ASP A 101 19.14 -8.77 7.98
N LEU A 102 19.36 -7.74 7.16
CA LEU A 102 18.96 -6.37 7.48
C LEU A 102 17.43 -6.24 7.45
N LEU A 103 16.77 -6.85 6.46
CA LEU A 103 15.31 -6.83 6.35
C LEU A 103 14.64 -7.56 7.52
N ASN A 104 15.21 -8.67 7.99
CA ASN A 104 14.72 -9.42 9.15
C ASN A 104 14.69 -8.55 10.43
N GLN A 105 15.55 -7.55 10.53
CA GLN A 105 15.58 -6.62 11.67
C GLN A 105 14.69 -5.39 11.44
N ILE A 106 14.79 -4.78 10.25
CA ILE A 106 14.11 -3.52 9.95
C ILE A 106 12.60 -3.72 9.77
N VAL A 107 12.17 -4.78 9.07
CA VAL A 107 10.75 -4.96 8.74
C VAL A 107 9.88 -5.10 9.99
N PRO A 108 10.21 -5.97 10.99
CA PRO A 108 9.44 -6.04 12.23
C PRO A 108 9.43 -4.72 13.02
N ALA A 109 10.58 -4.03 13.09
CA ALA A 109 10.67 -2.74 13.80
C ALA A 109 9.78 -1.67 13.15
N LEU A 110 9.77 -1.59 11.82
CA LEU A 110 8.88 -0.70 11.07
C LEU A 110 7.41 -1.07 11.29
N LEU A 111 7.07 -2.36 11.26
CA LEU A 111 5.70 -2.83 11.49
C LEU A 111 5.18 -2.38 12.88
N ILE A 112 6.00 -2.53 13.92
CA ILE A 112 5.66 -2.06 15.27
C ILE A 112 5.51 -0.54 15.29
N ALA A 113 6.47 0.20 14.72
CA ALA A 113 6.43 1.66 14.69
C ALA A 113 5.16 2.18 13.98
N PHE A 114 4.80 1.61 12.84
CA PHE A 114 3.60 1.98 12.11
C PHE A 114 2.32 1.53 12.83
N ALA A 115 2.29 0.34 13.44
CA ALA A 115 1.15 -0.10 14.23
C ALA A 115 0.89 0.86 15.40
N LEU A 116 1.93 1.29 16.13
CA LEU A 116 1.82 2.28 17.19
C LEU A 116 1.38 3.64 16.64
N TYR A 117 1.97 4.08 15.51
CA TYR A 117 1.55 5.31 14.86
C TYR A 117 0.06 5.26 14.52
N PHE A 118 -0.45 4.19 13.90
CA PHE A 118 -1.88 4.08 13.57
C PHE A 118 -2.78 3.97 14.80
N LEU A 119 -2.29 3.37 15.89
CA LEU A 119 -3.03 3.26 17.15
C LEU A 119 -3.19 4.63 17.83
N PHE A 120 -2.17 5.47 17.78
CA PHE A 120 -2.15 6.78 18.44
C PHE A 120 -2.44 7.96 17.50
N SER A 121 -2.49 7.73 16.20
CA SER A 121 -2.68 8.80 15.22
C SER A 121 -4.10 9.39 15.36
N PRO A 122 -4.21 10.73 15.44
CA PRO A 122 -5.51 11.38 15.47
C PRO A 122 -6.26 11.06 14.17
N ARG A 123 -7.55 10.74 14.30
CA ARG A 123 -8.42 10.51 13.13
C ARG A 123 -8.43 11.78 12.28
N ILE A 124 -8.06 11.65 11.01
CA ILE A 124 -8.16 12.74 10.04
C ILE A 124 -9.64 13.06 9.91
N GLY A 125 -10.03 14.23 10.42
CA GLY A 125 -11.41 14.69 10.45
C GLY A 125 -11.92 15.03 9.06
N ASP A 126 -13.23 14.89 8.88
CA ASP A 126 -13.97 15.14 7.63
C ASP A 126 -14.16 16.65 7.35
N GLN A 127 -13.18 17.47 7.74
CA GLN A 127 -13.23 18.92 7.58
C GLN A 127 -12.76 19.30 6.17
N ASP A 128 -13.51 20.17 5.49
CA ASP A 128 -13.18 20.66 4.17
C ASP A 128 -11.78 21.30 4.14
N ALA A 129 -10.81 20.57 3.60
CA ALA A 129 -9.48 21.10 3.33
C ALA A 129 -9.52 21.86 2.01
N HIS A 130 -8.96 23.07 1.99
CA HIS A 130 -8.78 23.80 0.73
C HIS A 130 -7.74 23.10 -0.16
N HIS A 131 -7.96 23.12 -1.47
CA HIS A 131 -7.01 22.65 -2.46
C HIS A 131 -5.70 23.45 -2.35
N ARG A 132 -4.58 22.81 -1.99
CA ARG A 132 -3.30 23.49 -1.74
C ARG A 132 -2.32 23.39 -2.89
N ILE A 133 -2.31 22.27 -3.62
CA ILE A 133 -1.34 22.00 -4.69
C ILE A 133 -2.00 21.39 -5.93
N SER A 134 -1.41 21.58 -7.11
CA SER A 134 -1.91 20.97 -8.35
C SER A 134 -1.72 19.45 -8.37
N HIS A 135 -2.53 18.74 -9.17
CA HIS A 135 -2.40 17.29 -9.39
C HIS A 135 -1.02 16.88 -9.93
N GLY A 136 -0.38 17.73 -10.72
CA GLY A 136 0.96 17.49 -11.24
C GLY A 136 2.01 17.49 -10.12
N LEU A 137 1.98 18.52 -9.26
CA LEU A 137 2.89 18.62 -8.12
C LEU A 137 2.62 17.55 -7.07
N PHE A 138 1.33 17.24 -6.84
CA PHE A 138 0.93 16.11 -5.99
C PHE A 138 1.53 14.80 -6.53
N GLY A 139 1.42 14.54 -7.83
CA GLY A 139 2.01 13.33 -8.41
C GLY A 139 3.52 13.28 -8.25
N LEU A 140 4.22 14.38 -8.56
CA LEU A 140 5.68 14.45 -8.49
C LEU A 140 6.21 14.26 -7.06
N LEU A 141 5.60 14.91 -6.07
CA LEU A 141 6.04 14.82 -4.68
C LEU A 141 5.45 13.60 -3.97
N ILE A 142 4.12 13.55 -3.88
CA ILE A 142 3.41 12.53 -3.10
C ILE A 142 3.33 11.22 -3.85
N GLY A 143 2.97 11.24 -5.14
CA GLY A 143 2.90 10.03 -5.96
C GLY A 143 4.24 9.30 -5.98
N PHE A 144 5.34 10.00 -6.27
CA PHE A 144 6.67 9.39 -6.24
C PHE A 144 7.09 8.93 -4.85
N SER A 145 7.02 9.78 -3.83
CA SER A 145 7.52 9.44 -2.48
C SER A 145 6.72 8.33 -1.80
N LEU A 146 5.38 8.41 -1.83
CA LEU A 146 4.52 7.37 -1.29
C LEU A 146 4.52 6.12 -2.17
N GLY A 147 4.70 6.27 -3.49
CA GLY A 147 4.95 5.13 -4.37
C GLY A 147 6.24 4.39 -3.99
N PHE A 148 7.33 5.12 -3.77
CA PHE A 148 8.61 4.54 -3.30
C PHE A 148 8.46 3.84 -1.96
N TYR A 149 7.82 4.51 -0.99
CA TYR A 149 7.51 3.91 0.31
C TYR A 149 6.68 2.62 0.15
N ASP A 150 5.65 2.68 -0.70
CA ASP A 150 4.79 1.53 -0.92
C ASP A 150 5.59 0.36 -1.51
N GLY A 151 6.38 0.60 -2.55
CA GLY A 151 7.15 -0.45 -3.18
C GLY A 151 8.28 -1.01 -2.32
N PHE A 152 8.86 -0.18 -1.44
CA PHE A 152 9.88 -0.60 -0.49
C PHE A 152 9.31 -1.42 0.68
N PHE A 153 8.19 -0.97 1.26
CA PHE A 153 7.61 -1.56 2.46
C PHE A 153 6.13 -1.91 2.29
N GLY A 154 5.25 -0.93 2.07
CA GLY A 154 3.85 -1.16 1.68
C GLY A 154 2.76 -0.97 2.75
N PRO A 155 2.90 -1.44 4.00
CA PRO A 155 1.86 -1.27 5.01
C PRO A 155 1.46 0.18 5.28
N GLY A 156 0.17 0.46 5.38
CA GLY A 156 -0.35 1.78 5.75
C GLY A 156 -0.36 2.81 4.62
N THR A 157 0.18 2.48 3.43
CA THR A 157 0.22 3.40 2.28
C THR A 157 -1.14 3.96 1.92
N GLY A 158 -2.21 3.15 2.00
CA GLY A 158 -3.53 3.65 1.64
C GLY A 158 -4.02 4.76 2.56
N SER A 159 -3.74 4.67 3.86
CA SER A 159 -4.07 5.75 4.79
C SER A 159 -3.23 7.00 4.53
N PHE A 160 -1.95 6.86 4.18
CA PHE A 160 -1.09 7.99 3.83
C PHE A 160 -1.53 8.69 2.52
N PHE A 161 -1.88 7.93 1.49
CA PHE A 161 -2.44 8.52 0.27
C PHE A 161 -3.77 9.21 0.55
N ALA A 162 -4.67 8.60 1.33
CA ALA A 162 -5.95 9.21 1.67
C ALA A 162 -5.74 10.52 2.43
N ALA A 163 -4.85 10.54 3.42
CA ALA A 163 -4.44 11.73 4.14
C ALA A 163 -3.91 12.82 3.19
N ALA A 164 -3.03 12.45 2.27
CA ALA A 164 -2.46 13.39 1.32
C ALA A 164 -3.53 13.96 0.36
N PHE A 165 -4.45 13.13 -0.15
CA PHE A 165 -5.56 13.58 -0.98
C PHE A 165 -6.47 14.58 -0.24
N VAL A 166 -6.80 14.30 1.03
CA VAL A 166 -7.59 15.20 1.86
C VAL A 166 -6.83 16.51 2.08
N LEU A 167 -5.63 16.44 2.67
CA LEU A 167 -4.89 17.61 3.15
C LEU A 167 -4.33 18.51 2.04
N LEU A 168 -4.00 17.94 0.87
CA LEU A 168 -3.29 18.67 -0.20
C LEU A 168 -4.17 18.97 -1.41
N LEU A 169 -5.09 18.07 -1.76
CA LEU A 169 -5.99 18.25 -2.91
C LEU A 169 -7.41 18.68 -2.50
N GLY A 170 -7.69 18.75 -1.21
CA GLY A 170 -8.99 19.16 -0.68
C GLY A 170 -10.11 18.18 -1.03
N TYR A 171 -9.78 16.90 -1.13
CA TYR A 171 -10.77 15.88 -1.44
C TYR A 171 -11.54 15.50 -0.17
N ASN A 172 -12.85 15.32 -0.28
CA ASN A 172 -13.61 14.63 0.76
C ASN A 172 -13.09 13.18 0.90
N LEU A 173 -13.36 12.57 2.06
CA LEU A 173 -12.80 11.26 2.38
C LEU A 173 -13.13 10.20 1.30
N ARG A 174 -14.36 10.21 0.77
CA ARG A 174 -14.79 9.29 -0.29
C ARG A 174 -13.94 9.41 -1.55
N ARG A 175 -13.75 10.62 -2.06
CA ARG A 175 -12.95 10.88 -3.27
C ARG A 175 -11.46 10.64 -3.02
N ALA A 176 -10.98 10.93 -1.80
CA ALA A 176 -9.62 10.62 -1.37
C ALA A 176 -9.37 9.11 -1.33
N THR A 177 -10.30 8.33 -0.78
CA THR A 177 -10.25 6.87 -0.80
C THR A 177 -10.27 6.33 -2.23
N ALA A 178 -11.13 6.88 -3.11
CA ALA A 178 -11.14 6.48 -4.51
C ALA A 178 -9.77 6.68 -5.18
N GLY A 179 -9.14 7.86 -5.02
CA GLY A 179 -7.79 8.15 -5.54
C GLY A 179 -6.72 7.24 -4.96
N THR A 180 -6.80 7.03 -3.66
CA THR A 180 -5.91 6.12 -2.94
C THR A 180 -5.93 4.71 -3.53
N LYS A 181 -7.10 4.13 -3.80
CA LYS A 181 -7.16 2.75 -4.32
C LYS A 181 -6.52 2.65 -5.70
N VAL A 182 -6.71 3.66 -6.56
CA VAL A 182 -6.07 3.70 -7.88
C VAL A 182 -4.54 3.77 -7.76
N LEU A 183 -4.02 4.59 -6.84
CA LEU A 183 -2.57 4.70 -6.62
C LEU A 183 -1.99 3.46 -5.93
N ASN A 184 -2.69 2.87 -4.96
CA ASN A 184 -2.30 1.59 -4.36
C ASN A 184 -2.29 0.46 -5.39
N PHE A 185 -3.30 0.37 -6.25
CA PHE A 185 -3.31 -0.63 -7.32
C PHE A 185 -2.11 -0.44 -8.25
N THR A 186 -1.81 0.81 -8.62
CA THR A 186 -0.67 1.15 -9.47
C THR A 186 0.66 0.74 -8.83
N SER A 187 0.88 1.09 -7.56
CA SER A 187 2.10 0.77 -6.84
C SER A 187 2.24 -0.73 -6.56
N ASN A 188 1.16 -1.42 -6.20
CA ASN A 188 1.16 -2.87 -6.00
C ASN A 188 1.51 -3.63 -7.28
N ILE A 189 0.93 -3.26 -8.42
CA ILE A 189 1.25 -3.89 -9.71
C ILE A 189 2.69 -3.59 -10.11
N ALA A 190 3.16 -2.36 -9.93
CA ALA A 190 4.57 -2.02 -10.18
C ALA A 190 5.50 -2.91 -9.34
N SER A 191 5.29 -2.98 -8.02
CA SER A 191 6.10 -3.85 -7.17
C SER A 191 6.01 -5.31 -7.57
N LEU A 192 4.82 -5.83 -7.85
CA LEU A 192 4.63 -7.22 -8.22
C LEU A 192 5.40 -7.58 -9.49
N ILE A 193 5.39 -6.70 -10.50
CA ILE A 193 6.18 -6.87 -11.73
C ILE A 193 7.67 -6.91 -11.39
N PHE A 194 8.17 -5.95 -10.61
CA PHE A 194 9.60 -5.85 -10.31
C PHE A 194 10.11 -6.90 -9.31
N PHE A 195 9.26 -7.45 -8.45
CA PHE A 195 9.57 -8.62 -7.63
C PHE A 195 9.58 -9.91 -8.46
N ALA A 196 8.73 -10.01 -9.49
CA ALA A 196 8.69 -11.19 -10.37
C ALA A 196 9.84 -11.24 -11.38
N LEU A 197 10.49 -10.10 -11.65
CA LEU A 197 11.62 -9.99 -12.59
C LEU A 197 13.00 -10.20 -11.96
N ALA A 198 13.08 -10.30 -10.63
CA ALA A 198 14.34 -10.48 -9.90
C ALA A 198 14.58 -11.95 -9.55
#